data_AF-A0A352WGY7-F1
#
_entry.id   AF-A0A352WGY7-F1
#
_cell.length_a   1.000
_cell.length_b   1.000
_cell.length_c   1.000
_cell.angle_alpha   90.00
_cell.angle_beta   90.00
_cell.angle_gamma   90.00
#
_symmetry.space_group_name_H-M   'P 1'
#
loop_
_entity.id
_entity.type
_entity.pdbx_description
1 polymer ?
#
loop_
_entity_poly.entity_id
_entity_poly.type
_entity_poly.pdbx_seq_one_letter_code
_entity_poly.pdbx_strand_id
1 'polypeptide(L)'
;MSENSKVASKTAEGCSGDAISEEGGSGYIQIADDVVAGIVGLSVMEVEGVARLTGNITRDVITKLGKKNLAKGIRIEYGENGITVDTSIEIKFGYNIVDVSAAIQEKVRSNVATMTGLNVRKVNVRISGIDLEENK
;
A
#
# COMPACT_ATOMS: atom_id res chain seq x y z
N MET A 1 -31.27 38.26 19.00
CA MET A 1 -32.36 38.18 18.02
C MET A 1 -31.67 38.21 16.66
N SER A 2 -31.15 37.08 16.19
CA SER A 2 -31.83 36.04 15.41
C SER A 2 -32.30 36.56 14.07
N GLU A 3 -31.56 36.24 13.00
CA GLU A 3 -32.20 35.87 11.75
C GLU A 3 -31.35 34.82 11.02
N ASN A 4 -32.03 33.70 10.77
CA ASN A 4 -31.57 32.46 10.16
C ASN A 4 -31.30 32.66 8.67
N SER A 5 -30.20 32.08 8.16
CA SER A 5 -30.19 31.57 6.78
C SER A 5 -29.93 30.07 6.79
N LYS A 6 -30.87 29.39 6.16
CA LYS A 6 -31.14 27.97 6.12
C LYS A 6 -30.20 27.32 5.11
N VAL A 7 -29.32 26.43 5.53
CA VAL A 7 -28.63 25.49 4.62
C VAL A 7 -28.95 24.07 5.06
N ALA A 8 -29.97 23.52 4.43
CA ALA A 8 -30.17 22.09 4.37
C ALA A 8 -29.20 21.52 3.32
N SER A 9 -28.12 20.90 3.74
CA SER A 9 -27.32 20.01 2.88
C SER A 9 -27.55 18.58 3.34
N LYS A 10 -28.24 17.83 2.48
CA LYS A 10 -28.56 16.41 2.61
C LYS A 10 -27.35 15.57 3.03
N THR A 11 -27.58 14.72 4.01
CA THR A 11 -26.81 13.52 4.33
C THR A 11 -27.21 12.38 3.39
N ALA A 12 -26.22 11.70 2.80
CA ALA A 12 -26.27 10.31 2.33
C ALA A 12 -24.80 9.86 2.21
N GLU A 13 -24.22 9.30 3.27
CA GLU A 13 -24.08 7.85 3.54
C GLU A 13 -22.78 7.25 2.97
N GLY A 14 -21.87 6.90 3.88
CA GLY A 14 -21.03 5.71 3.79
C GLY A 14 -19.64 5.84 3.16
N CYS A 15 -18.64 6.24 3.95
CA CYS A 15 -17.34 5.55 3.95
C CYS A 15 -16.54 5.98 5.19
N SER A 16 -16.37 5.06 6.13
CA SER A 16 -15.55 5.24 7.33
C SER A 16 -14.08 5.09 6.94
N GLY A 17 -13.32 6.18 7.02
CA GLY A 17 -11.87 6.18 6.90
C GLY A 17 -11.35 7.37 7.68
N ASP A 18 -10.64 7.10 8.77
CA ASP A 18 -10.17 8.12 9.71
C ASP A 18 -9.25 9.13 9.00
N ALA A 19 -9.66 10.40 9.01
CA ALA A 19 -8.94 11.49 8.37
C ALA A 19 -8.00 12.18 9.38
N ILE A 20 -6.77 12.46 8.94
CA ILE A 20 -5.82 13.32 9.65
C ILE A 20 -5.70 14.64 8.88
N SER A 21 -5.98 15.76 9.56
CA SER A 21 -5.98 17.12 9.01
C SER A 21 -4.91 17.96 9.71
N GLU A 22 -4.08 18.65 8.94
CA GLU A 22 -3.19 19.72 9.43
C GLU A 22 -3.80 21.07 9.01
N GLU A 23 -4.18 21.91 9.98
CA GLU A 23 -4.74 23.24 9.72
C GLU A 23 -3.61 24.28 9.60
N GLY A 24 -3.27 24.63 8.36
CA GLY A 24 -2.38 25.73 8.05
C GLY A 24 -2.84 26.48 6.81
N GLY A 25 -3.92 27.27 6.90
CA GLY A 25 -4.35 28.27 5.89
C GLY A 25 -4.47 27.84 4.42
N SER A 26 -4.32 26.55 4.12
CA SER A 26 -4.18 25.93 2.81
C SER A 26 -4.82 24.55 2.87
N GLY A 27 -5.37 24.08 1.75
CA GLY A 27 -6.30 22.96 1.70
C GLY A 27 -5.80 21.63 2.29
N TYR A 28 -6.71 20.67 2.42
CA TYR A 28 -6.40 19.34 2.96
C TYR A 28 -5.77 18.44 1.89
N ILE A 29 -4.80 17.60 2.29
CA ILE A 29 -4.21 16.55 1.45
C ILE A 29 -4.72 15.22 1.99
N GLN A 30 -5.39 14.45 1.14
CA GLN A 30 -5.85 13.11 1.46
C GLN A 30 -5.22 12.10 0.50
N ILE A 31 -4.55 11.10 1.05
CA ILE A 31 -3.94 10.01 0.27
C ILE A 31 -4.87 8.81 0.37
N ALA A 32 -5.27 8.26 -0.78
CA ALA A 32 -6.09 7.05 -0.81
C ALA A 32 -5.24 5.81 -0.52
N ASP A 33 -5.84 4.82 0.16
CA ASP A 33 -5.19 3.54 0.47
C ASP A 33 -4.64 2.84 -0.77
N ASP A 34 -5.35 2.93 -1.89
CA ASP A 34 -4.93 2.37 -3.19
C ASP A 34 -3.58 2.95 -3.66
N VAL A 35 -3.32 4.22 -3.37
CA VAL A 35 -2.05 4.88 -3.73
C VAL A 35 -0.91 4.34 -2.87
N VAL A 36 -1.14 4.19 -1.56
CA VAL A 36 -0.15 3.61 -0.65
C VAL A 36 0.13 2.15 -1.01
N ALA A 37 -0.92 1.38 -1.33
CA ALA A 37 -0.78 0.00 -1.81
C ALA A 37 0.00 -0.09 -3.13
N GLY A 38 -0.20 0.86 -4.04
CA GLY A 38 0.57 0.98 -5.28
C GLY A 38 2.07 1.22 -5.02
N ILE A 39 2.40 2.12 -4.09
CA ILE A 39 3.79 2.39 -3.69
C ILE A 39 4.44 1.13 -3.10
N VAL A 40 3.75 0.45 -2.18
CA VAL A 40 4.23 -0.81 -1.60
C VAL A 40 4.46 -1.86 -2.69
N GLY A 41 3.50 -2.03 -3.60
CA GLY A 41 3.59 -3.04 -4.65
C GLY A 41 4.76 -2.79 -5.59
N LEU A 42 4.96 -1.54 -6.02
CA LEU A 42 6.12 -1.16 -6.83
C LEU A 42 7.43 -1.39 -6.08
N SER A 43 7.48 -0.99 -4.80
CA SER A 43 8.68 -1.15 -3.95
C SER A 43 9.08 -2.61 -3.79
N VAL A 44 8.11 -3.51 -3.62
CA VAL A 44 8.33 -4.96 -3.55
C VAL A 44 8.85 -5.49 -4.89
N MET A 45 8.28 -5.05 -6.00
CA MET A 45 8.68 -5.46 -7.34
C MET A 45 10.03 -4.90 -7.81
N GLU A 46 10.61 -3.94 -7.10
CA GLU A 46 11.96 -3.43 -7.36
C GLU A 46 13.05 -4.30 -6.73
N VAL A 47 12.70 -5.16 -5.78
CA VAL A 47 13.66 -6.03 -5.09
C VAL A 47 14.01 -7.23 -5.97
N GLU A 48 15.30 -7.46 -6.16
CA GLU A 48 15.80 -8.64 -6.87
C GLU A 48 15.39 -9.93 -6.16
N GLY A 49 15.05 -10.96 -6.94
CA GLY A 49 14.55 -12.22 -6.41
C GLY A 49 13.04 -12.27 -6.18
N VAL A 50 12.31 -11.16 -6.30
CA VAL A 50 10.83 -11.19 -6.35
C VAL A 50 10.38 -11.56 -7.78
N ALA A 51 9.53 -12.57 -7.90
CA ALA A 51 8.91 -12.94 -9.17
C ALA A 51 7.62 -12.14 -9.39
N ARG A 52 6.68 -12.24 -8.44
CA ARG A 52 5.36 -11.58 -8.49
C ARG A 52 4.74 -11.42 -7.11
N LEU A 53 3.75 -10.55 -7.02
CA LEU A 53 2.83 -10.46 -5.88
C LEU A 53 1.73 -11.52 -6.02
N THR A 54 1.27 -12.08 -4.91
CA THR A 54 0.21 -13.09 -4.87
C THR A 54 -1.10 -12.54 -5.45
N GLY A 55 -1.77 -13.34 -6.29
CA GLY A 55 -2.99 -12.94 -7.01
C GLY A 55 -2.78 -12.54 -8.47
N ASN A 56 -1.66 -12.95 -9.08
CA ASN A 56 -1.26 -12.61 -10.46
C ASN A 56 -1.07 -11.10 -10.69
N ILE A 57 -0.63 -10.37 -9.66
CA ILE A 57 -0.36 -8.94 -9.78
C ILE A 57 1.06 -8.77 -10.36
N THR A 58 1.14 -8.36 -11.62
CA THR A 58 2.39 -8.02 -12.32
C THR A 58 2.52 -6.49 -12.46
N ARG A 59 3.71 -6.01 -12.84
CA ARG A 59 4.02 -4.57 -12.99
C ARG A 59 3.06 -3.89 -13.98
N ASP A 60 2.67 -4.62 -15.04
CA ASP A 60 1.70 -4.16 -16.03
C ASP A 60 0.27 -4.06 -15.49
N VAL A 61 -0.09 -4.92 -14.53
CA VAL A 61 -1.41 -4.87 -13.88
C VAL A 61 -1.49 -3.70 -12.90
N ILE A 62 -0.40 -3.42 -12.17
CA ILE A 62 -0.31 -2.28 -11.24
C ILE A 62 -0.48 -0.94 -11.99
N THR A 63 0.09 -0.84 -13.20
CA THR A 63 0.05 0.40 -13.99
C THR A 63 -1.24 0.59 -14.79
N LYS A 64 -1.97 -0.50 -15.12
CA LYS A 64 -3.15 -0.45 -16.00
C LYS A 64 -4.51 -0.58 -15.30
N LEU A 65 -4.61 -1.09 -14.07
CA LEU A 65 -5.91 -1.51 -13.51
C LEU A 65 -6.37 -0.70 -12.28
N GLY A 66 -7.56 -0.12 -12.39
CA GLY A 66 -8.28 0.52 -11.29
C GLY A 66 -8.87 -0.45 -10.26
N LYS A 67 -8.79 -0.02 -8.99
CA LYS A 67 -9.65 -0.27 -7.82
C LYS A 67 -9.94 -1.70 -7.32
N LYS A 68 -9.75 -2.79 -8.05
CA LYS A 68 -10.26 -4.12 -7.59
C LYS A 68 -9.27 -5.27 -7.48
N ASN A 69 -8.12 -5.22 -8.16
CA ASN A 69 -7.18 -6.35 -8.16
C ASN A 69 -5.84 -6.06 -7.46
N LEU A 70 -5.46 -4.79 -7.27
CA LEU A 70 -4.26 -4.40 -6.51
C LEU A 70 -4.32 -4.80 -5.03
N ALA A 71 -5.52 -4.77 -4.44
CA ALA A 71 -5.75 -5.09 -3.03
C ALA A 71 -5.64 -6.59 -2.67
N LYS A 72 -5.45 -7.50 -3.64
CA LYS A 72 -5.44 -8.95 -3.35
C LYS A 72 -4.11 -9.48 -2.82
N GLY A 73 -3.03 -8.71 -2.90
CA GLY A 73 -1.71 -9.12 -2.40
C GLY A 73 -1.13 -8.21 -1.31
N ILE A 74 -1.75 -7.05 -1.04
CA ILE A 74 -1.24 -6.03 -0.13
C ILE A 74 -2.39 -5.55 0.74
N ARG A 75 -2.21 -5.64 2.06
CA ARG A 75 -3.13 -5.11 3.07
C ARG A 75 -2.38 -4.09 3.92
N ILE A 76 -3.04 -2.99 4.19
CA ILE A 76 -2.51 -1.91 5.02
C ILE A 76 -3.45 -1.74 6.20
N GLU A 77 -2.88 -1.71 7.39
CA GLU A 77 -3.60 -1.45 8.63
C GLU A 77 -3.03 -0.20 9.29
N TYR A 78 -3.91 0.74 9.59
CA TYR A 78 -3.59 1.97 10.29
C TYR A 78 -3.75 1.73 11.80
N GLY A 79 -2.72 2.07 12.57
CA GLY A 79 -2.76 2.03 14.03
C GLY A 79 -2.25 3.33 14.64
N GLU A 80 -2.40 3.46 15.96
CA GLU A 80 -2.05 4.67 16.71
C GLU A 80 -0.59 5.12 16.52
N ASN A 81 0.32 4.16 16.31
CA ASN A 81 1.77 4.40 16.23
C ASN A 81 2.33 4.19 14.81
N GLY A 82 1.49 4.34 13.79
CA GLY A 82 1.88 4.19 12.39
C GLY A 82 1.20 3.00 11.71
N ILE A 83 1.67 2.68 10.50
CA ILE A 83 1.03 1.68 9.63
C ILE A 83 1.73 0.33 9.71
N THR A 84 0.94 -0.72 9.53
CA THR A 84 1.39 -2.09 9.30
C THR A 84 1.06 -2.49 7.87
N VAL A 85 2.03 -3.06 7.17
CA VAL A 85 1.89 -3.52 5.79
C VAL A 85 2.04 -5.02 5.75
N ASP A 86 1.07 -5.72 5.20
CA ASP A 86 1.11 -7.14 4.92
C ASP A 86 1.18 -7.36 3.41
N THR A 87 2.20 -8.07 2.95
CA THR A 87 2.37 -8.41 1.54
C THR A 87 2.54 -9.92 1.37
N SER A 88 1.99 -10.46 0.29
CA SER A 88 2.23 -11.85 -0.12
C SER A 88 2.91 -11.88 -1.48
N ILE A 89 4.00 -12.64 -1.57
CA ILE A 89 4.88 -12.69 -2.74
C ILE A 89 5.24 -14.12 -3.13
N GLU A 90 5.68 -14.27 -4.38
CA GLU A 90 6.38 -15.45 -4.87
C GLU A 90 7.83 -15.07 -5.21
N ILE A 91 8.76 -15.90 -4.74
CA ILE A 91 10.20 -15.67 -4.86
C ILE A 91 10.76 -16.50 -6.02
N LYS A 92 11.69 -15.93 -6.78
CA LYS A 92 12.41 -16.63 -7.84
C LYS A 92 13.29 -17.74 -7.26
N PHE A 93 13.32 -18.89 -7.92
CA PHE A 93 14.25 -19.95 -7.55
C PHE A 93 15.71 -19.45 -7.56
N GLY A 94 16.51 -19.92 -6.59
CA GLY A 94 17.92 -19.57 -6.45
C GLY A 94 18.23 -18.35 -5.59
N TYR A 95 17.22 -17.63 -5.10
CA TYR A 95 17.40 -16.51 -4.16
C TYR A 95 17.17 -16.93 -2.71
N ASN A 96 17.92 -16.31 -1.78
CA ASN A 96 17.71 -16.51 -0.35
C ASN A 96 16.44 -15.76 0.11
N ILE A 97 15.48 -16.52 0.62
CA ILE A 97 14.19 -15.99 1.09
C ILE A 97 14.37 -14.93 2.18
N VAL A 98 15.30 -15.13 3.11
CA VAL A 98 15.54 -14.21 4.23
C VAL A 98 16.10 -12.89 3.71
N ASP A 99 17.09 -12.94 2.82
CA ASP A 99 17.76 -11.75 2.28
C ASP A 99 16.78 -10.94 1.42
N VAL A 100 16.02 -11.60 0.55
CA VAL A 100 14.98 -10.96 -0.27
C VAL A 100 13.91 -10.33 0.63
N SER A 101 13.46 -11.04 1.67
CA SER A 101 12.45 -10.51 2.59
C SER A 101 12.95 -9.29 3.36
N ALA A 102 14.20 -9.31 3.82
CA ALA A 102 14.81 -8.16 4.51
C ALA A 102 14.91 -6.96 3.57
N ALA A 103 15.35 -7.17 2.32
CA ALA A 103 15.42 -6.13 1.31
C ALA A 103 14.04 -5.52 1.01
N ILE A 104 12.99 -6.33 0.93
CA ILE A 104 11.61 -5.84 0.79
C ILE A 104 11.21 -4.96 1.98
N GLN A 105 11.48 -5.40 3.21
CA GLN A 105 11.11 -4.65 4.40
C GLN A 105 11.78 -3.27 4.43
N GLU A 106 13.07 -3.20 4.09
CA GLU A 106 13.82 -1.95 4.02
C GLU A 106 13.27 -1.04 2.91
N LYS A 107 13.10 -1.58 1.70
CA LYS A 107 12.64 -0.82 0.54
C LYS A 107 11.23 -0.25 0.74
N VAL A 108 10.32 -1.06 1.26
CA VAL A 108 8.93 -0.65 1.55
C VAL A 108 8.92 0.45 2.62
N ARG A 109 9.66 0.29 3.72
CA ARG A 109 9.76 1.31 4.78
C ARG A 109 10.29 2.63 4.24
N SER A 110 11.38 2.58 3.49
CA SER A 110 12.03 3.77 2.92
C SER A 110 11.11 4.49 1.95
N ASN A 111 10.54 3.77 0.98
CA ASN A 111 9.75 4.39 -0.09
C ASN A 111 8.43 4.96 0.45
N VAL A 112 7.73 4.24 1.31
CA VAL A 112 6.46 4.73 1.90
C VAL A 112 6.74 5.95 2.78
N ALA A 113 7.73 5.91 3.67
CA ALA A 113 8.07 7.05 4.52
C ALA A 113 8.48 8.28 3.70
N THR A 114 9.30 8.08 2.64
CA THR A 114 9.79 9.18 1.79
C THR A 114 8.69 9.80 0.94
N MET A 115 7.75 9.00 0.41
CA MET A 115 6.72 9.49 -0.52
C MET A 115 5.47 10.01 0.18
N THR A 116 5.08 9.44 1.32
CA THR A 116 3.81 9.76 1.99
C THR A 116 4.00 10.41 3.36
N GLY A 117 5.22 10.40 3.91
CA GLY A 117 5.48 10.87 5.28
C GLY A 117 4.94 9.93 6.36
N LEU A 118 4.39 8.77 6.01
CA LEU A 118 3.80 7.83 6.97
C LEU A 118 4.89 7.02 7.69
N ASN A 119 4.70 6.82 9.00
CA ASN A 119 5.57 5.95 9.79
C ASN A 119 5.19 4.48 9.59
N VAL A 120 6.09 3.68 9.02
CA VAL A 120 5.88 2.24 8.79
C VAL A 120 6.48 1.43 9.95
N ARG A 121 5.63 0.93 10.85
CA ARG A 121 6.06 0.19 12.03
C ARG A 121 6.47 -1.25 11.69
N LYS A 122 5.62 -1.95 10.94
CA LYS A 122 5.78 -3.37 10.62
C LYS A 122 5.54 -3.62 9.13
N VAL A 123 6.39 -4.48 8.56
CA VAL A 123 6.22 -5.00 7.20
C VAL A 123 6.30 -6.52 7.29
N ASN A 124 5.15 -7.17 7.11
CA ASN A 124 5.01 -8.61 7.13
C ASN A 124 5.07 -9.12 5.69
N VAL A 125 6.03 -10.01 5.43
CA VAL A 125 6.23 -10.61 4.10
C VAL A 125 5.84 -12.08 4.19
N ARG A 126 4.80 -12.48 3.45
CA ARG A 126 4.35 -13.87 3.32
C ARG A 126 4.84 -14.43 2.01
N ILE A 127 5.50 -15.60 2.05
CA ILE A 127 5.93 -16.31 0.85
C ILE A 127 4.86 -17.32 0.50
N SER A 128 4.19 -17.11 -0.63
CA SER A 128 3.11 -17.99 -1.11
C SER A 128 3.60 -19.09 -2.04
N GLY A 129 4.79 -18.94 -2.62
CA GLY A 129 5.34 -19.89 -3.56
C GLY A 129 6.76 -19.55 -3.99
N ILE A 130 7.36 -20.49 -4.70
CA ILE A 130 8.63 -20.31 -5.41
C ILE A 130 8.32 -20.41 -6.89
N ASP A 131 8.74 -19.40 -7.63
CA ASP A 131 8.64 -19.37 -9.08
C ASP A 131 9.81 -20.14 -9.66
N LEU A 132 9.48 -21.27 -10.28
CA LEU A 132 10.42 -22.20 -10.91
C LEU A 132 10.61 -21.90 -12.39
N GLU A 133 10.42 -20.64 -12.83
CA GLU A 133 10.72 -20.27 -14.21
C GLU A 133 12.21 -20.52 -14.50
N GLU A 134 12.52 -21.75 -14.92
CA GLU A 134 13.69 -22.05 -15.72
C GLU A 134 13.61 -21.14 -16.93
N ASN A 135 14.67 -20.33 -17.12
CA ASN A 135 14.89 -19.54 -18.33
C ASN A 135 14.44 -20.35 -19.55
N LYS A 136 13.29 -19.98 -20.15
CA LYS A 136 12.88 -20.45 -21.47
C LYS A 136 13.46 -19.54 -22.54
#